data_AF-A0A349H6A7-F1
#
_entry.id   AF-A0A349H6A7-F1
#
_cell.length_a   1.000
_cell.length_b   1.000
_cell.length_c   1.000
_cell.angle_alpha   90.00
_cell.angle_beta   90.00
_cell.angle_gamma   90.00
#
_symmetry.space_group_name_H-M   'P 1'
#
loop_
_entity.id
_entity.type
_entity.pdbx_description
1 polymer ?
#
loop_
_entity_poly.entity_id
_entity_poly.type
_entity_poly.pdbx_seq_one_letter_code
_entity_poly.pdbx_strand_id
1 'polypeptide(L)'
;MSPFIKKIHDSVSGVKPKDLIYPGIVLLFTIIISVIFILATKFIAKSIDTAFSGDIGEGSSSLNMENYTLVAKKLGISTEIRKEATNIPVETSIPSTPIATTTVEVLDKKAFTLNILNSTAKSGLAGSLATSLEIAGFAKAKTGNEKTLYATTTIAVKESKSAIGEALLSTVRKTYPDAVSTTSPETALFDVIIIIGNR
;
A
#
# COMPACT_ATOMS: atom_id res chain seq x y z
N MET A 1 30.38 -64.32 8.78
CA MET A 1 29.80 -63.07 8.27
C MET A 1 28.29 -63.19 8.38
N SER A 2 27.60 -62.26 9.06
CA SER A 2 26.15 -62.34 9.29
C SER A 2 25.39 -62.40 7.95
N PRO A 3 24.33 -63.24 7.81
CA PRO A 3 23.55 -63.33 6.59
C PRO A 3 22.92 -61.98 6.19
N PHE A 4 22.68 -61.11 7.18
CA PHE A 4 22.21 -59.75 6.98
C PHE A 4 23.25 -58.88 6.25
N ILE A 5 24.52 -58.98 6.64
CA ILE A 5 25.62 -58.22 6.04
C ILE A 5 25.88 -58.68 4.60
N LYS A 6 25.77 -59.99 4.33
CA LYS A 6 25.89 -60.55 2.97
C LYS A 6 24.79 -60.05 2.04
N LYS A 7 23.55 -60.03 2.52
CA LYS A 7 22.39 -59.51 1.77
C LYS A 7 22.51 -58.03 1.42
N ILE A 8 23.08 -57.21 2.33
CA ILE A 8 23.36 -55.79 2.08
C ILE A 8 24.46 -55.63 1.03
N HIS A 9 25.56 -56.37 1.15
CA HIS A 9 26.67 -56.32 0.20
C HIS A 9 26.24 -56.69 -1.24
N ASP A 10 25.43 -57.74 -1.37
CA ASP A 10 24.93 -58.21 -2.68
C ASP A 10 23.92 -57.20 -3.29
N SER A 11 23.21 -56.44 -2.46
CA SER A 11 22.27 -55.40 -2.93
C SER A 11 22.97 -54.10 -3.36
N VAL A 12 24.12 -53.78 -2.78
CA VAL A 12 24.89 -52.55 -3.08
C VAL A 12 25.82 -52.75 -4.29
N SER A 13 26.35 -53.95 -4.49
CA SER A 13 27.32 -54.25 -5.57
C SER A 13 26.71 -54.36 -6.97
N GLY A 14 25.38 -54.51 -7.08
CA GLY A 14 24.67 -54.60 -8.36
C GLY A 14 24.31 -53.25 -9.00
N VAL A 15 24.51 -52.13 -8.28
CA VAL A 15 24.09 -50.80 -8.74
C VAL A 15 25.14 -50.20 -9.66
N LYS A 16 24.77 -49.86 -10.90
CA LYS A 16 25.70 -49.22 -11.83
C LYS A 16 25.89 -47.76 -11.41
N PRO A 17 27.10 -47.18 -11.53
CA PRO A 17 27.37 -45.80 -11.11
C PRO A 17 26.40 -44.78 -11.72
N LYS A 18 25.99 -45.01 -12.98
CA LYS A 18 25.04 -44.19 -13.73
C LYS A 18 23.63 -44.13 -13.14
N ASP A 19 23.21 -45.15 -12.40
CA ASP A 19 21.88 -45.21 -11.77
C ASP A 19 21.85 -44.36 -10.48
N LEU A 20 23.03 -44.00 -9.95
CA LEU A 20 23.19 -43.12 -8.79
C LEU A 20 23.41 -41.64 -9.16
N ILE A 21 23.83 -41.37 -10.41
CA ILE A 21 24.10 -40.00 -10.89
C ILE A 21 22.83 -39.14 -10.91
N TYR A 22 21.74 -39.63 -11.50
CA TYR A 22 20.48 -38.89 -11.60
C TYR A 22 19.85 -38.54 -10.24
N PRO A 23 19.64 -39.50 -9.31
CA PRO A 23 19.13 -39.16 -7.99
C PRO A 23 20.09 -38.26 -7.20
N GLY A 24 21.41 -38.40 -7.38
CA GLY A 24 22.40 -37.51 -6.78
C GLY A 24 22.29 -36.06 -7.28
N ILE A 25 22.11 -35.86 -8.59
CA ILE A 25 21.89 -34.54 -9.17
C ILE A 25 20.58 -33.93 -8.67
N VAL A 26 19.50 -34.70 -8.64
CA VAL A 26 18.19 -34.22 -8.14
C VAL A 26 18.28 -33.83 -6.66
N LEU A 27 18.96 -34.63 -5.82
CA LEU A 27 19.21 -34.32 -4.42
C LEU A 27 19.99 -33.00 -4.29
N LEU A 28 21.05 -32.82 -5.09
CA LEU A 28 21.88 -31.61 -5.10
C LEU A 28 21.07 -30.37 -5.49
N PHE A 29 20.26 -30.45 -6.55
CA PHE A 29 19.35 -29.36 -6.93
C PHE A 29 18.34 -29.04 -5.84
N THR A 30 17.79 -30.06 -5.18
CA THR A 30 16.84 -29.88 -4.07
C THR A 30 17.50 -29.12 -2.92
N ILE A 31 18.74 -29.50 -2.54
CA ILE A 31 19.52 -28.81 -1.51
C ILE A 31 19.79 -27.36 -1.91
N ILE A 32 20.20 -27.11 -3.15
CA ILE A 32 20.46 -25.76 -3.66
C ILE A 32 19.20 -24.89 -3.56
N ILE A 33 18.05 -25.41 -4.00
CA ILE A 33 16.76 -24.70 -3.93
C ILE A 33 16.41 -24.38 -2.47
N SER A 34 16.56 -25.34 -1.55
CA SER A 34 16.32 -25.11 -0.12
C SER A 34 17.23 -24.04 0.47
N VAL A 35 18.51 -24.02 0.11
CA VAL A 35 19.46 -22.99 0.57
C VAL A 35 19.07 -21.61 0.05
N ILE A 36 18.73 -21.50 -1.24
CA ILE A 36 18.28 -20.24 -1.85
C ILE A 36 17.01 -19.74 -1.14
N PHE A 37 16.06 -20.64 -0.85
CA PHE A 37 14.83 -20.29 -0.15
C PHE A 37 15.09 -19.75 1.26
N ILE A 38 15.99 -20.38 2.02
CA ILE A 38 16.39 -19.89 3.35
C ILE A 38 17.06 -18.52 3.25
N LEU A 39 17.97 -18.32 2.29
CA LEU A 39 18.64 -17.05 2.08
C LEU A 39 17.65 -15.94 1.70
N ALA A 40 16.70 -16.22 0.81
CA ALA A 40 15.63 -15.30 0.46
C ALA A 40 14.80 -14.94 1.69
N THR A 41 14.34 -15.93 2.46
CA THR A 41 13.55 -15.70 3.67
C THR A 41 14.27 -14.80 4.67
N LYS A 42 15.58 -15.03 4.90
CA LYS A 42 16.42 -14.17 5.75
C LYS A 42 16.58 -12.76 5.19
N PHE A 43 16.70 -12.61 3.88
CA PHE A 43 16.79 -11.31 3.23
C PHE A 43 15.48 -10.51 3.40
N ILE A 44 14.33 -11.11 3.10
CA ILE A 44 13.02 -10.47 3.29
C ILE A 44 12.83 -10.08 4.76
N ALA A 45 13.12 -10.98 5.71
CA ALA A 45 12.99 -10.70 7.14
C ALA A 45 13.87 -9.53 7.57
N LYS A 46 15.12 -9.47 7.11
CA LYS A 46 16.04 -8.36 7.39
C LYS A 46 15.57 -7.05 6.74
N SER A 47 15.05 -7.08 5.52
CA SER A 47 14.54 -5.89 4.84
C SER A 47 13.30 -5.32 5.53
N ILE A 48 12.40 -6.19 5.98
CA ILE A 48 11.22 -5.80 6.78
C ILE A 48 11.71 -5.20 8.10
N ASP A 49 12.57 -5.90 8.84
CA ASP A 49 13.12 -5.39 10.09
C ASP A 49 13.83 -4.05 9.90
N THR A 50 14.60 -3.86 8.83
CA THR A 50 15.24 -2.56 8.53
C THR A 50 14.23 -1.47 8.16
N ALA A 51 13.15 -1.81 7.46
CA ALA A 51 12.11 -0.86 7.05
C ALA A 51 11.19 -0.45 8.21
N PHE A 52 11.01 -1.32 9.21
CA PHE A 52 10.10 -1.10 10.33
C PHE A 52 10.79 -0.81 11.67
N SER A 53 12.04 -1.23 11.85
CA SER A 53 12.91 -0.87 12.98
C SER A 53 13.61 0.46 12.70
N GLY A 54 12.83 1.44 12.21
CA GLY A 54 13.30 2.77 11.88
C GLY A 54 14.31 3.26 12.91
N ASP A 55 15.40 3.81 12.38
CA ASP A 55 16.48 4.45 13.12
C ASP A 55 15.90 5.22 14.32
N ILE A 56 16.06 4.65 15.52
CA ILE A 56 16.02 5.40 16.78
C ILE A 56 17.38 6.11 16.96
N GLY A 57 18.08 6.40 15.87
CA GLY A 57 19.10 7.43 15.74
C GLY A 57 18.41 8.76 15.44
N GLU A 58 18.49 9.67 16.41
CA GLU A 58 18.43 11.12 16.27
C GLU A 58 17.78 11.67 14.98
N GLY A 59 16.45 11.66 14.93
CA GLY A 59 15.73 12.30 13.82
C GLY A 59 14.33 11.76 13.56
N SER A 60 13.88 10.74 14.30
CA SER A 60 12.50 10.30 14.21
C SER A 60 11.58 11.45 14.63
N SER A 61 10.62 11.77 13.77
CA SER A 61 9.50 12.65 14.06
C SER A 61 8.75 12.06 15.25
N SER A 62 9.16 12.44 16.46
CA SER A 62 8.33 12.30 17.63
C SER A 62 7.06 13.05 17.29
N LEU A 63 5.97 12.29 17.19
CA LEU A 63 4.65 12.84 16.98
C LEU A 63 4.45 13.81 18.15
N ASN A 64 4.61 15.10 17.87
CA ASN A 64 4.75 16.13 18.89
C ASN A 64 3.38 16.30 19.56
N MET A 65 3.15 15.48 20.58
CA MET A 65 1.88 15.32 21.27
C MET A 65 1.39 16.65 21.86
N GLU A 66 2.31 17.57 22.13
CA GLU A 66 2.04 18.92 22.61
C GLU A 66 1.33 19.76 21.53
N ASN A 67 1.79 19.67 20.28
CA ASN A 67 1.09 20.31 19.15
C ASN A 67 -0.27 19.68 18.87
N TYR A 68 -0.39 18.36 18.98
CA TYR A 68 -1.68 17.67 18.82
C TYR A 68 -2.69 18.01 19.92
N THR A 69 -2.24 18.14 21.17
CA THR A 69 -3.12 18.52 22.30
C THR A 69 -3.57 19.99 22.19
N LEU A 70 -2.73 20.88 21.67
CA LEU A 70 -3.13 22.26 21.38
C LEU A 70 -4.16 22.34 20.25
N VAL A 71 -4.00 21.54 19.20
CA VAL A 71 -4.95 21.45 18.08
C VAL A 71 -6.26 20.80 18.53
N ALA A 72 -6.22 19.71 19.29
CA ALA A 72 -7.41 19.07 19.87
C ALA A 72 -8.17 20.01 20.83
N LYS A 73 -7.45 20.80 21.65
CA LYS A 73 -8.05 21.81 22.53
C LYS A 73 -8.65 22.99 21.75
N LYS A 74 -8.03 23.41 20.64
CA LYS A 74 -8.60 24.42 19.71
C LYS A 74 -9.80 23.89 18.92
N LEU A 75 -9.86 22.58 18.65
CA LEU A 75 -10.94 21.89 17.96
C LEU A 75 -12.09 21.45 18.90
N GLY A 76 -11.97 21.67 20.21
CA GLY A 76 -13.02 21.34 21.19
C GLY A 76 -13.27 19.84 21.38
N ILE A 77 -12.32 18.98 20.98
CA ILE A 77 -12.47 17.53 21.06
C ILE A 77 -12.06 17.09 22.47
N SER A 78 -13.04 16.74 23.31
CA SER A 78 -12.79 16.15 24.62
C SER A 78 -12.31 14.71 24.45
N THR A 79 -11.03 14.45 24.70
CA THR A 79 -10.44 13.10 24.75
C THR A 79 -10.86 12.38 26.02
N GLU A 80 -12.13 11.99 26.10
CA GLU A 80 -12.63 11.00 27.05
C GLU A 80 -13.03 9.77 26.24
N ILE A 81 -12.30 8.67 26.41
CA ILE A 81 -12.55 7.38 25.76
C ILE A 81 -13.86 6.83 26.32
N ARG A 82 -14.98 7.06 25.62
CA ARG A 82 -16.29 6.50 26.00
C ARG A 82 -16.39 5.06 25.53
N LYS A 83 -16.27 4.12 26.47
CA LYS A 83 -16.71 2.72 26.30
C LYS A 83 -18.18 2.71 25.90
N GLU A 84 -18.46 2.08 24.78
CA GLU A 84 -19.81 1.91 24.23
C GLU A 84 -20.58 0.89 25.09
N ALA A 85 -21.69 1.33 25.67
CA ALA A 85 -22.73 0.47 26.21
C ALA A 85 -24.06 0.89 25.58
N THR A 86 -24.65 -0.05 24.85
CA THR A 86 -25.97 -0.03 24.23
C THR A 86 -27.06 0.33 25.24
N ASN A 87 -27.88 1.36 24.96
CA ASN A 87 -29.31 1.31 25.29
C ASN A 87 -30.17 2.29 24.45
N ILE A 88 -31.41 1.87 24.23
CA ILE A 88 -32.49 2.33 23.32
C ILE A 88 -33.17 3.64 23.83
N PRO A 89 -33.88 4.44 22.99
CA PRO A 89 -34.08 5.87 23.25
C PRO A 89 -35.32 6.17 24.10
N VAL A 90 -35.20 7.22 24.93
CA VAL A 90 -36.33 7.91 25.57
C VAL A 90 -36.37 9.33 25.00
N GLU A 91 -37.46 9.66 24.31
CA GLU A 91 -37.75 11.03 23.88
C GLU A 91 -37.96 11.91 25.11
N THR A 92 -37.04 12.85 25.34
CA THR A 92 -37.26 14.00 26.22
C THR A 92 -36.90 15.24 25.40
N SER A 93 -37.92 16.03 25.08
CA SER A 93 -37.80 17.31 24.38
C SER A 93 -36.97 18.29 25.22
N ILE A 94 -35.78 18.62 24.75
CA ILE A 94 -34.91 19.66 25.30
C ILE A 94 -34.98 20.93 24.44
N PRO A 95 -34.82 22.13 25.03
CA PRO A 95 -34.92 23.42 24.36
C PRO A 95 -33.82 23.58 23.30
N SER A 96 -34.19 24.15 22.14
CA SER A 96 -33.32 24.37 20.99
C SER A 96 -32.21 25.38 21.27
N THR A 97 -31.05 24.89 21.71
CA THR A 97 -29.78 25.64 21.62
C THR A 97 -29.39 25.75 20.13
N PRO A 98 -28.94 26.91 19.62
CA PRO A 98 -28.49 27.00 18.24
C PRO A 98 -27.32 26.05 18.04
N ILE A 99 -27.55 24.99 17.25
CA ILE A 99 -26.52 24.08 16.81
C ILE A 99 -25.55 24.92 16.00
N ALA A 100 -24.31 25.05 16.50
CA ALA A 100 -23.22 25.57 15.71
C ALA A 100 -23.16 24.71 14.44
N THR A 101 -23.55 25.29 13.31
CA THR A 101 -23.36 24.71 11.99
C THR A 101 -21.88 24.39 11.88
N THR A 102 -21.53 23.12 12.07
CA THR A 102 -20.24 22.60 11.65
C THR A 102 -20.24 22.81 10.15
N THR A 103 -19.60 23.90 9.71
CA THR A 103 -19.26 24.10 8.32
C THR A 103 -18.38 22.93 7.95
N VAL A 104 -19.00 21.86 7.46
CA VAL A 104 -18.32 20.82 6.70
C VAL A 104 -17.58 21.61 5.64
N GLU A 105 -16.25 21.66 5.75
CA GLU A 105 -15.42 22.25 4.73
C GLU A 105 -15.71 21.44 3.47
N VAL A 106 -16.58 21.98 2.62
CA VAL A 106 -16.98 21.33 1.38
C VAL A 106 -15.73 21.32 0.53
N LEU A 107 -15.01 20.20 0.56
CA LEU A 107 -13.80 20.00 -0.22
C LEU A 107 -14.15 20.25 -1.68
N ASP A 108 -13.72 21.40 -2.20
CA ASP A 108 -14.03 21.81 -3.56
C ASP A 108 -13.17 21.00 -4.53
N LYS A 109 -13.70 19.85 -4.94
CA LYS A 109 -13.06 18.89 -5.85
C LYS A 109 -12.65 19.50 -7.19
N LYS A 110 -13.14 20.71 -7.53
CA LYS A 110 -12.79 21.43 -8.77
C LYS A 110 -11.63 22.42 -8.62
N ALA A 111 -11.21 22.74 -7.39
CA ALA A 111 -10.15 23.71 -7.13
C ALA A 111 -8.72 23.18 -7.33
N PHE A 112 -8.56 21.94 -7.78
CA PHE A 112 -7.27 21.24 -7.87
C PHE A 112 -6.87 20.97 -9.31
N THR A 113 -5.58 20.91 -9.55
CA THR A 113 -5.02 20.53 -10.85
C THR A 113 -4.65 19.05 -10.86
N LEU A 114 -5.25 18.30 -11.78
CA LEU A 114 -5.02 16.86 -11.93
C LEU A 114 -4.24 16.56 -13.22
N ASN A 115 -3.30 15.64 -13.12
CA ASN A 115 -2.58 15.08 -14.26
C ASN A 115 -2.64 13.55 -14.22
N ILE A 116 -3.03 12.92 -15.32
CA ILE A 116 -3.17 11.47 -15.43
C ILE A 116 -2.22 10.99 -16.52
N LEU A 117 -1.28 10.15 -16.12
CA LEU A 117 -0.24 9.63 -16.97
C LEU A 117 -0.45 8.14 -17.17
N ASN A 118 -0.48 7.71 -18.43
CA ASN A 118 -0.55 6.30 -18.77
C ASN A 118 0.86 5.73 -18.90
N SER A 119 1.23 4.78 -18.03
CA SER A 119 2.50 4.05 -18.14
C SER A 119 2.35 2.70 -18.86
N THR A 120 1.19 2.40 -19.43
CA THR A 120 0.92 1.11 -20.09
C THR A 120 0.99 1.23 -21.62
N ALA A 121 1.06 0.08 -22.30
CA ALA A 121 0.98 -0.01 -23.76
C ALA A 121 -0.45 0.18 -24.31
N LYS A 122 -1.48 0.25 -23.46
CA LYS A 122 -2.89 0.38 -23.88
C LYS A 122 -3.23 1.86 -24.05
N SER A 123 -3.56 2.27 -25.26
CA SER A 123 -4.01 3.64 -25.52
C SER A 123 -5.37 3.92 -24.89
N GLY A 124 -5.61 5.17 -24.50
CA GLY A 124 -6.91 5.64 -24.02
C GLY A 124 -7.19 5.46 -22.52
N LEU A 125 -6.39 4.69 -21.76
CA LEU A 125 -6.64 4.47 -20.33
C LEU A 125 -6.65 5.75 -19.49
N ALA A 126 -5.70 6.66 -19.73
CA ALA A 126 -5.66 7.95 -19.05
C ALA A 126 -6.89 8.81 -19.37
N GLY A 127 -7.36 8.76 -20.62
CA GLY A 127 -8.59 9.45 -21.04
C GLY A 127 -9.83 8.89 -20.34
N SER A 128 -9.98 7.56 -20.31
CA SER A 128 -11.10 6.91 -19.62
C SER A 128 -11.11 7.24 -18.12
N LEU A 129 -9.95 7.24 -17.46
CA LEU A 129 -9.86 7.62 -16.06
C LEU A 129 -10.18 9.12 -15.83
N ALA A 130 -9.72 10.00 -16.74
CA ALA A 130 -10.06 11.42 -16.69
C ALA A 130 -11.58 11.62 -16.74
N THR A 131 -12.27 10.96 -17.67
CA THR A 131 -13.73 11.03 -17.79
C THR A 131 -14.43 10.50 -16.53
N SER A 132 -13.97 9.38 -15.97
CA SER A 132 -14.52 8.84 -14.72
C SER A 132 -14.37 9.80 -13.53
N LEU A 133 -13.24 10.50 -13.44
CA LEU A 133 -12.99 11.49 -12.39
C LEU A 133 -13.83 12.76 -12.59
N GLU A 134 -14.02 13.22 -13.82
CA GLU A 134 -14.92 14.33 -14.13
C GLU A 134 -16.38 14.00 -13.76
N ILE A 135 -16.86 12.79 -14.08
CA ILE A 135 -18.18 12.30 -13.68
C ILE A 135 -18.32 12.25 -12.15
N ALA A 136 -17.25 11.88 -11.44
CA ALA A 136 -17.20 11.88 -9.97
C ALA A 136 -17.09 13.29 -9.35
N GLY A 137 -17.03 14.33 -10.17
CA GLY A 137 -17.06 15.74 -9.76
C GLY A 137 -15.69 16.37 -9.52
N PHE A 138 -14.60 15.73 -9.92
CA PHE A 138 -13.26 16.31 -9.86
C PHE A 138 -13.02 17.31 -11.01
N ALA A 139 -11.99 18.14 -10.87
CA ALA A 139 -11.54 19.03 -11.95
C ALA A 139 -11.11 18.25 -13.19
N LYS A 140 -11.18 18.92 -14.35
CA LYS A 140 -10.71 18.38 -15.63
C LYS A 140 -9.23 18.02 -15.54
N ALA A 141 -8.93 16.73 -15.73
CA ALA A 141 -7.57 16.24 -15.65
C ALA A 141 -6.84 16.44 -16.98
N LYS A 142 -5.57 16.84 -16.92
CA LYS A 142 -4.66 16.75 -18.05
C LYS A 142 -4.26 15.29 -18.24
N THR A 143 -4.28 14.79 -19.46
CA THR A 143 -3.86 13.42 -19.77
C THR A 143 -2.54 13.40 -20.52
N GLY A 144 -1.72 12.39 -20.27
CA GLY A 144 -0.47 12.18 -20.99
C GLY A 144 0.00 10.72 -20.94
N ASN A 145 1.16 10.48 -21.55
CA ASN A 145 1.87 9.21 -21.44
C ASN A 145 3.07 9.40 -20.51
N GLU A 146 3.28 8.44 -19.63
CA GLU A 146 4.51 8.34 -18.85
C GLU A 146 5.57 7.59 -19.68
N LYS A 147 6.82 8.05 -19.63
CA LYS A 147 7.92 7.37 -20.33
C LYS A 147 8.37 6.12 -19.58
N THR A 148 8.28 6.15 -18.26
CA THR A 148 8.65 5.05 -17.37
C THR A 148 7.46 4.11 -17.19
N LEU A 149 7.68 2.80 -17.29
CA LEU A 149 6.64 1.80 -17.04
C LEU A 149 6.48 1.58 -15.53
N TYR A 150 5.25 1.70 -15.03
CA TYR A 150 4.94 1.42 -13.62
C TYR A 150 4.14 0.12 -13.51
N ALA A 151 4.49 -0.69 -12.51
CA ALA A 151 3.76 -1.92 -12.22
C ALA A 151 2.38 -1.60 -11.65
N THR A 152 2.30 -0.69 -10.68
CA THR A 152 1.07 -0.40 -9.92
C THR A 152 0.58 1.01 -10.22
N THR A 153 -0.73 1.21 -10.13
CA THR A 153 -1.33 2.54 -10.25
C THR A 153 -1.02 3.38 -9.01
N THR A 154 -0.39 4.53 -9.19
CA THR A 154 0.07 5.40 -8.09
C THR A 154 -0.59 6.76 -8.19
N ILE A 155 -1.07 7.27 -7.06
CA ILE A 155 -1.69 8.59 -6.93
C ILE A 155 -0.78 9.44 -6.06
N ALA A 156 -0.01 10.33 -6.68
CA ALA A 156 0.86 11.26 -5.99
C ALA A 156 0.11 12.57 -5.70
N VAL A 157 -0.10 12.90 -4.44
CA VAL A 157 -0.84 14.10 -3.99
C VAL A 157 0.13 15.04 -3.27
N LYS A 158 0.07 16.34 -3.56
CA LYS A 158 0.83 17.34 -2.79
C LYS A 158 0.47 17.28 -1.31
N GLU A 159 1.46 17.48 -0.45
CA GLU A 159 1.30 17.47 1.00
C GLU A 159 0.27 18.50 1.46
N SER A 160 0.30 19.69 0.86
CA SER A 160 -0.65 20.79 1.10
C SER A 160 -2.09 20.46 0.71
N LYS A 161 -2.31 19.42 -0.10
CA LYS A 161 -3.63 19.00 -0.60
C LYS A 161 -4.01 17.57 -0.19
N SER A 162 -3.36 17.00 0.81
CA SER A 162 -3.61 15.62 1.29
C SER A 162 -5.08 15.30 1.58
N ALA A 163 -5.88 16.30 1.97
CA ALA A 163 -7.32 16.17 2.21
C ALA A 163 -8.13 15.59 1.03
N ILE A 164 -7.66 15.76 -0.22
CA ILE A 164 -8.32 15.16 -1.39
C ILE A 164 -7.82 13.75 -1.73
N GLY A 165 -6.68 13.35 -1.17
CA GLY A 165 -6.02 12.09 -1.48
C GLY A 165 -6.92 10.88 -1.21
N GLU A 166 -7.60 10.84 -0.07
CA GLU A 166 -8.51 9.74 0.29
C GLU A 166 -9.76 9.67 -0.61
N ALA A 167 -10.37 10.82 -0.90
CA ALA A 167 -11.53 10.90 -1.81
C ALA A 167 -11.17 10.49 -3.23
N LEU A 168 -9.97 10.84 -3.68
CA LEU A 168 -9.47 10.45 -5.00
C LEU A 168 -9.07 8.98 -5.04
N LEU A 169 -8.35 8.49 -4.02
CA LEU A 169 -7.94 7.10 -3.89
C LEU A 169 -9.14 6.15 -3.89
N SER A 170 -10.18 6.46 -3.11
CA SER A 170 -11.42 5.67 -3.11
C SER A 170 -12.13 5.67 -4.46
N THR A 171 -12.05 6.74 -5.23
CA THR A 171 -12.63 6.82 -6.58
C THR A 171 -11.82 5.99 -7.58
N VAL A 172 -10.49 6.14 -7.57
CA VAL A 172 -9.57 5.40 -8.46
C VAL A 172 -9.60 3.90 -8.16
N ARG A 173 -9.69 3.50 -6.88
CA ARG A 173 -9.77 2.09 -6.46
C ARG A 173 -10.98 1.33 -7.00
N LYS A 174 -12.05 2.02 -7.40
CA LYS A 174 -13.19 1.38 -8.10
C LYS A 174 -12.80 0.80 -9.45
N THR A 175 -11.82 1.41 -10.11
CA THR A 175 -11.32 0.98 -11.44
C THR A 175 -9.99 0.25 -11.33
N TYR A 176 -9.14 0.63 -10.37
CA TYR A 176 -7.80 0.10 -10.14
C TYR A 176 -7.65 -0.30 -8.67
N PRO A 177 -8.05 -1.53 -8.28
CA PRO A 177 -8.14 -1.93 -6.87
C PRO A 177 -6.80 -1.86 -6.13
N ASP A 178 -5.69 -2.10 -6.84
CA ASP A 178 -4.33 -2.06 -6.30
C ASP A 178 -3.73 -0.64 -6.27
N ALA A 179 -4.54 0.41 -6.49
CA ALA A 179 -4.05 1.77 -6.47
C ALA A 179 -3.53 2.18 -5.08
N VAL A 180 -2.36 2.82 -5.09
CA VAL A 180 -1.67 3.33 -3.90
C VAL A 180 -1.60 4.86 -3.94
N SER A 181 -1.64 5.49 -2.77
CA SER A 181 -1.43 6.93 -2.63
C SER A 181 -0.03 7.20 -2.10
N THR A 182 0.63 8.21 -2.66
CA THR A 182 1.95 8.71 -2.24
C THR A 182 1.92 10.22 -2.16
N THR A 183 2.88 10.81 -1.44
CA THR A 183 3.04 12.26 -1.41
C THR A 183 3.90 12.73 -2.59
N SER A 184 3.52 13.83 -3.22
CA SER A 184 4.29 14.52 -4.26
C SER A 184 4.96 15.77 -3.69
N PRO A 185 6.17 16.14 -4.16
CA PRO A 185 6.79 17.41 -3.75
C PRO A 185 5.93 18.61 -4.16
N GLU A 186 5.94 19.66 -3.33
CA GLU A 186 5.19 20.91 -3.57
C GLU A 186 5.66 21.66 -4.83
N THR A 187 6.86 21.35 -5.33
CA THR A 187 7.40 21.89 -6.60
C THR A 187 6.73 21.30 -7.85
N ALA A 188 5.88 20.28 -7.69
CA ALA A 188 5.16 19.68 -8.81
C ALA A 188 4.18 20.67 -9.46
N LEU A 189 4.10 20.64 -10.80
CA LEU A 189 3.22 21.52 -11.58
C LEU A 189 1.72 21.24 -11.36
N PHE A 190 1.37 20.04 -10.89
CA PHE A 190 0.01 19.60 -10.63
C PHE A 190 -0.14 19.21 -9.17
N ASP A 191 -1.32 19.47 -8.60
CA ASP A 191 -1.61 19.15 -7.21
C ASP A 191 -1.80 17.64 -7.00
N VAL A 192 -2.27 16.95 -8.04
CA VAL A 192 -2.39 15.50 -8.06
C VAL A 192 -1.87 14.93 -9.38
N ILE A 193 -1.03 13.92 -9.29
CA ILE A 193 -0.51 13.16 -10.43
C ILE A 193 -0.91 11.69 -10.25
N ILE A 194 -1.70 11.16 -11.17
CA ILE A 194 -2.08 9.75 -11.20
C ILE A 194 -1.28 9.07 -12.30
N ILE A 195 -0.55 8.01 -11.97
CA ILE A 195 0.19 7.20 -12.92
C ILE A 195 -0.48 5.85 -12.99
N ILE A 196 -1.04 5.50 -14.15
CA ILE A 196 -1.72 4.21 -14.38
C ILE A 196 -0.67 3.15 -14.65
N GLY A 197 -0.63 2.13 -13.79
CA GLY A 197 0.24 0.96 -13.91
C GLY A 197 -0.40 -0.18 -14.70
N ASN A 198 0.39 -1.22 -14.97
CA ASN A 198 -0.04 -2.39 -15.74
C ASN A 198 -0.59 -3.55 -14.89
N ARG A 199 -0.65 -3.41 -13.56
CA ARG A 199 -1.20 -4.38 -12.62
C ARG A 199 -2.25 -3.73 -11.72
#